data_AF-A0A5C8A9E1-F1
#
_entry.id   AF-A0A5C8A9E1-F1
#
_cell.length_a   1.000
_cell.length_b   1.000
_cell.length_c   1.000
_cell.angle_alpha   90.00
_cell.angle_beta   90.00
_cell.angle_gamma   90.00
#
_symmetry.space_group_name_H-M   'P 1'
#
loop_
_entity.id
_entity.type
_entity.pdbx_description
1 polymer ?
#
loop_
_entity_poly.entity_id
_entity_poly.type
_entity_poly.pdbx_seq_one_letter_code
_entity_poly.pdbx_strand_id
1 'polypeptide(L)' 'MSSVKEHLQLKLKTLPEKPGIYQYFDAGGTIIYVGKAKNLKKRVSSYFNKTQDNGKTVMLVKRIADIQYMVVDTELDAL' A
#
# COMPACT_ATOMS: atom_id res chain seq x y z
N MET A 1 2.08 -1.49 -19.97
CA MET A 1 1.54 -0.69 -18.84
C MET A 1 0.24 -1.24 -18.24
N SER A 2 -0.54 -2.08 -18.94
CA SER A 2 -1.77 -2.72 -18.41
C SER A 2 -1.50 -3.72 -17.28
N SER A 3 -0.51 -4.59 -17.43
CA SER A 3 -0.23 -5.69 -16.49
C SER A 3 0.12 -5.25 -15.06
N VAL A 4 0.92 -4.20 -14.87
CA VAL A 4 1.26 -3.68 -13.52
C VAL A 4 0.04 -3.13 -12.80
N LYS A 5 -0.83 -2.40 -13.54
CA LYS A 5 -2.04 -1.82 -12.97
C LYS A 5 -3.04 -2.90 -12.56
N GLU A 6 -3.19 -3.94 -13.38
CA GLU A 6 -4.04 -5.10 -13.08
C GLU A 6 -3.54 -5.87 -11.84
N HIS A 7 -2.23 -6.12 -11.75
CA HIS A 7 -1.59 -6.75 -10.59
C HIS A 7 -1.85 -5.98 -9.30
N LEU A 8 -1.64 -4.66 -9.31
CA LEU A 8 -1.91 -3.81 -8.15
C LEU A 8 -3.40 -3.82 -7.77
N GLN A 9 -4.31 -3.77 -8.74
CA GLN A 9 -5.74 -3.87 -8.45
C GLN A 9 -6.12 -5.20 -7.81
N LEU A 10 -5.52 -6.31 -8.25
CA LEU A 10 -5.75 -7.61 -7.62
C LEU A 10 -5.25 -7.62 -6.17
N LYS A 11 -4.02 -7.14 -5.93
CA LYS A 11 -3.48 -7.02 -4.57
C LYS A 11 -4.35 -6.16 -3.66
N LEU A 12 -4.85 -5.02 -4.14
CA LEU A 12 -5.75 -4.15 -3.37
C LEU A 12 -7.05 -4.86 -2.96
N LYS A 13 -7.58 -5.73 -3.81
CA LYS A 13 -8.79 -6.52 -3.51
C LYS A 13 -8.55 -7.63 -2.48
N THR A 14 -7.35 -8.19 -2.43
CA THR A 14 -7.01 -9.32 -1.54
C THR A 14 -6.44 -8.89 -0.18
N LEU A 15 -6.23 -7.59 0.05
CA LEU A 15 -5.74 -7.08 1.33
C LEU A 15 -6.68 -7.46 2.50
N PRO A 16 -6.14 -7.91 3.64
CA PRO A 16 -6.94 -8.26 4.80
C PRO A 16 -7.42 -7.02 5.54
N GLU A 17 -8.56 -7.15 6.22
CA GLU A 17 -9.10 -6.16 7.15
C GLU A 17 -8.52 -6.35 8.56
N LYS A 18 -7.19 -6.43 8.65
CA LYS A 18 -6.43 -6.67 9.88
C LYS A 18 -5.33 -5.63 10.08
N PRO A 19 -4.83 -5.44 11.31
CA PRO A 19 -3.65 -4.62 11.55
C PRO A 19 -2.39 -5.23 10.92
N GLY A 20 -1.42 -4.38 10.59
CA GLY A 20 -0.21 -4.84 9.95
C GLY A 20 0.72 -3.73 9.46
N ILE A 21 1.83 -4.16 8.88
CA ILE A 21 2.83 -3.33 8.22
C ILE A 21 2.66 -3.52 6.72
N TYR A 22 2.75 -2.43 5.94
CA TYR A 22 2.72 -2.46 4.48
C TYR A 22 3.95 -1.75 3.91
N GLN A 23 4.39 -2.23 2.76
CA GLN A 23 5.57 -1.75 2.05
C GLN A 23 5.22 -1.50 0.59
N TYR A 24 5.67 -0.38 0.06
CA TYR A 24 5.58 -0.06 -1.36
C TYR A 24 6.94 -0.16 -2.01
N PHE A 25 6.97 -0.77 -3.18
CA PHE A 25 8.18 -0.98 -3.96
C PHE A 25 8.07 -0.23 -5.28
N ASP A 26 9.19 0.29 -5.77
CA ASP A 26 9.28 0.78 -7.14
C ASP A 26 9.54 -0.36 -8.15
N ALA A 27 9.60 0.00 -9.43
CA ALA A 27 9.80 -0.97 -10.51
C ALA A 27 11.16 -1.68 -10.45
N GLY A 28 12.14 -1.14 -9.70
CA GLY A 28 13.43 -1.78 -9.45
C GLY A 28 13.40 -2.75 -8.26
N GLY A 29 12.25 -2.93 -7.60
CA GLY A 29 12.14 -3.74 -6.40
C GLY A 29 12.69 -3.05 -5.15
N THR A 30 12.90 -1.73 -5.17
CA THR A 30 13.38 -0.98 -4.00
C THR A 30 12.20 -0.55 -3.14
N ILE A 31 12.29 -0.73 -1.82
CA ILE A 31 11.30 -0.20 -0.88
C ILE A 31 11.38 1.33 -0.90
N ILE A 32 10.26 1.97 -1.26
CA ILE A 32 10.14 3.44 -1.30
C ILE A 32 9.27 3.99 -0.17
N TYR A 33 8.52 3.13 0.52
CA TYR A 33 7.69 3.52 1.65
C TYR A 33 7.37 2.31 2.54
N VAL A 34 7.38 2.53 3.85
CA VAL A 34 6.89 1.58 4.85
C VAL A 34 5.87 2.31 5.72
N GLY A 35 4.72 1.69 5.95
CA GLY A 35 3.70 2.21 6.84
C GLY A 35 3.10 1.13 7.70
N LYS A 36 2.48 1.56 8.79
CA LYS A 36 1.73 0.69 9.68
C LYS A 36 0.24 1.05 9.59
N ALA A 37 -0.63 0.08 9.81
CA ALA A 37 -2.06 0.26 9.68
C ALA A 37 -2.82 -0.57 10.72
N LYS A 38 -3.86 0.02 11.32
CA LYS A 38 -4.88 -0.73 12.09
C LYS A 38 -5.75 -1.62 11.20
N ASN A 39 -5.88 -1.24 9.93
CA ASN A 39 -6.59 -1.99 8.91
C ASN A 39 -5.87 -1.80 7.57
N LEU A 40 -5.16 -2.84 7.12
CA LEU A 40 -4.36 -2.81 5.89
C LEU A 40 -5.20 -2.44 4.66
N LYS A 41 -6.33 -3.11 4.45
CA LYS A 41 -7.22 -2.84 3.31
C LYS A 41 -7.67 -1.38 3.23
N LYS A 42 -8.20 -0.82 4.33
CA LYS A 42 -8.64 0.59 4.39
C LYS A 42 -7.47 1.55 4.17
N ARG A 43 -6.34 1.32 4.85
CA ARG A 43 -5.19 2.24 4.79
C ARG A 43 -4.55 2.26 3.41
N VAL A 44 -4.21 1.10 2.87
CA VAL A 44 -3.54 1.01 1.57
C VAL A 44 -4.49 1.48 0.45
N SER A 45 -5.75 1.05 0.44
CA SER A 45 -6.72 1.49 -0.59
C SER A 45 -6.93 3.00 -0.60
N SER A 46 -6.77 3.69 0.55
CA SER A 46 -6.91 5.14 0.61
C SER A 46 -5.88 5.89 -0.25
N TYR A 47 -4.73 5.28 -0.53
CA TYR A 47 -3.72 5.87 -1.41
C TYR A 47 -4.16 5.89 -2.88
N PHE A 48 -5.01 4.95 -3.29
CA PHE A 48 -5.38 4.73 -4.69
C PHE A 48 -6.79 5.20 -5.04
N ASN A 49 -7.68 5.34 -4.05
CA ASN A 49 -9.10 5.66 -4.27
C ASN A 49 -9.45 7.14 -4.10
N LYS A 50 -8.61 7.94 -3.42
CA LYS A 50 -8.91 9.36 -3.17
C LYS A 50 -8.24 10.25 -4.22
N THR A 51 -8.93 11.33 -4.59
CA THR A 51 -8.28 12.51 -5.17
C THR A 51 -7.27 13.00 -4.12
N GLN A 52 -6.00 12.76 -4.39
CA GLN A 52 -4.92 13.08 -3.46
C GLN A 52 -4.64 14.58 -3.54
N ASP A 53 -5.07 15.35 -2.54
CA ASP A 53 -4.83 16.80 -2.48
C ASP A 53 -3.35 17.14 -2.18
N ASN A 54 -2.52 16.13 -1.87
CA ASN A 54 -1.10 16.29 -1.55
C ASN A 54 -0.20 15.75 -2.69
N GLY A 55 0.55 16.65 -3.32
CA GLY A 55 1.47 16.32 -4.41
C GLY A 55 2.54 15.27 -4.06
N LYS A 56 3.00 15.20 -2.80
CA LYS A 56 3.96 14.18 -2.36
C LYS A 56 3.36 12.77 -2.44
N THR A 57 2.11 12.62 -2.04
CA THR A 57 1.43 11.33 -2.08
C THR A 57 1.09 10.92 -3.51
N VAL A 58 0.72 11.88 -4.36
CA VAL A 58 0.55 11.62 -5.81
C VAL A 58 1.84 11.09 -6.41
N MET A 59 2.98 11.73 -6.11
CA MET A 59 4.28 11.30 -6.62
C MET A 59 4.66 9.92 -6.10
N LEU A 60 4.41 9.64 -4.82
CA LEU A 60 4.61 8.32 -4.23
C LEU A 60 3.82 7.26 -5.00
N VAL A 61 2.50 7.45 -5.14
CA VAL A 61 1.60 6.47 -5.78
C VAL A 61 2.01 6.18 -7.22
N LYS A 62 2.47 7.19 -7.97
CA LYS A 62 2.98 7.02 -9.33
C LYS A 62 4.22 6.12 -9.43
N ARG A 63 5.00 6.00 -8.35
CA ARG A 63 6.21 5.16 -8.31
C ARG A 63 5.94 3.74 -7.82
N ILE A 64 4.76 3.46 -7.25
CA ILE A 64 4.44 2.12 -6.72
C ILE A 64 4.29 1.14 -7.88
N ALA A 65 5.15 0.14 -7.92
CA ALA A 65 5.06 -1.00 -8.81
C ALA A 65 4.61 -2.27 -8.09
N ASP A 66 4.87 -2.39 -6.78
CA ASP A 66 4.39 -3.52 -5.97
C ASP A 66 4.01 -3.13 -4.54
N ILE A 67 3.16 -3.96 -3.93
CA ILE A 67 2.71 -3.82 -2.54
C ILE A 67 2.96 -5.16 -1.81
N GLN A 68 3.62 -5.11 -0.66
CA GLN A 68 3.71 -6.25 0.26
C GLN A 68 3.18 -5.85 1.63
N TYR A 69 2.74 -6.84 2.41
CA TYR A 69 2.26 -6.61 3.76
C TYR A 69 2.54 -7.81 4.67
N MET A 70 2.56 -7.53 5.96
CA MET A 70 2.58 -8.52 7.02
C MET A 70 1.46 -8.18 8.01
N VAL A 71 0.61 -9.16 8.31
CA VAL A 71 -0.40 -9.05 9.37
C VAL A 71 0.32 -9.19 10.70
N VAL A 72 -0.03 -8.36 11.67
CA VAL A 72 0.48 -8.44 13.04
C VAL A 72 -0.69 -8.65 14.00
N ASP A 73 -0.43 -9.24 15.16
CA ASP A 73 -1.49 -9.65 16.09
C ASP A 73 -2.06 -8.48 16.91
N THR A 74 -1.28 -7.42 17.14
CA THR A 74 -1.71 -6.30 17.98
C THR A 74 -1.39 -4.93 17.38
N GLU A 75 -2.24 -3.93 17.68
CA GLU A 75 -1.98 -2.53 17.28
C GLU A 75 -0.69 -1.97 17.89
N LEU A 76 -0.18 -2.55 18.98
CA LEU A 76 1.02 -2.10 19.69
C LEU A 76 2.29 -2.26 18.85
N ASP A 77 2.38 -3.28 18.01
CA ASP A 77 3.48 -3.41 17.04
C ASP A 77 3.30 -2.49 15.83
N ALA A 78 2.07 -1.98 15.64
CA ALA A 78 1.62 -1.20 14.49
C ALA A 78 1.55 0.33 14.74
N LEU A 79 1.94 0.84 15.91
CA LEU A 79 2.05 2.29 16.20
C LEU A 79 3.49 2.79 16.26
#